data_AF-A0A6A6W9Q6-F1
#
_entry.id   AF-A0A6A6W9Q6-F1
#
_cell.length_a   1.000
_cell.length_b   1.000
_cell.length_c   1.000
_cell.angle_alpha   90.00
_cell.angle_beta   90.00
_cell.angle_gamma   90.00
#
_symmetry.space_group_name_H-M   'P 1'
#
loop_
_entity.id
_entity.type
_entity.pdbx_description
1 polymer ?
#
loop_
_entity_poly.entity_id
_entity_poly.type
_entity_poly.pdbx_seq_one_letter_code
_entity_poly.pdbx_strand_id
1 'polypeptide(L)'
;MAPVPPPNRDEVERTLKAIIQNFYNLLVQSLDYQEDNNTGRDVLKQEFAKIQSNLQTLFRTASTIDIHIPPHIVKFVEEGRNPDILQRQFVEQVQKFNQKLNGRAQAYADFRDILAKDLQDAFPGMRGNLEHTVRMTGGRVPLKGVMDGVR
;
A
#
# COMPACT_ATOMS: atom_id res chain seq x y z
N MET A 1 2.90 -10.57 -18.70
CA MET A 1 1.89 -9.52 -18.46
C MET A 1 2.25 -8.34 -19.34
N ALA A 2 1.40 -7.99 -20.29
CA ALA A 2 1.64 -6.81 -21.12
C ALA A 2 1.54 -5.55 -20.25
N PRO A 3 2.33 -4.49 -20.53
CA PRO A 3 2.22 -3.25 -19.79
C PRO A 3 0.85 -2.64 -20.11
N VAL A 4 0.04 -2.43 -19.08
CA VAL A 4 -1.19 -1.65 -19.16
C VAL A 4 -0.79 -0.28 -19.71
N PRO A 5 -1.48 0.27 -20.75
CA PRO A 5 -1.18 1.60 -21.26
C PRO A 5 -1.09 2.59 -20.10
N PRO A 6 -0.11 3.50 -20.08
CA PRO A 6 0.01 4.45 -18.99
C PRO A 6 -1.34 5.15 -18.84
N PRO A 7 -1.95 5.12 -17.65
CA PRO A 7 -3.27 5.71 -17.47
C PRO A 7 -3.20 7.18 -17.87
N ASN A 8 -4.35 7.74 -18.25
CA ASN A 8 -4.53 9.16 -18.57
C ASN A 8 -4.24 10.12 -17.38
N ARG A 9 -3.49 9.65 -16.38
CA ARG A 9 -3.01 10.34 -15.20
C ARG A 9 -2.32 11.66 -15.56
N ASP A 10 -1.46 11.67 -16.58
CA ASP A 10 -0.74 12.88 -16.98
C ASP A 10 -1.70 13.96 -17.51
N GLU A 11 -2.79 13.55 -18.17
CA GLU A 11 -3.85 14.45 -18.62
C GLU A 11 -4.69 14.96 -17.43
N VAL A 12 -5.03 14.07 -16.50
CA VAL A 12 -5.72 14.43 -15.25
C VAL A 12 -4.89 15.41 -14.43
N GLU A 13 -3.59 15.16 -14.26
CA GLU A 13 -2.68 16.02 -13.52
C GLU A 13 -2.53 17.40 -14.17
N ARG A 14 -2.41 17.44 -15.51
CA ARG A 14 -2.38 18.70 -16.26
C ARG A 14 -3.67 19.49 -16.09
N THR A 15 -4.83 18.83 -16.22
CA THR A 15 -6.15 19.47 -16.05
C THR A 15 -6.33 19.99 -14.62
N LEU A 16 -5.89 19.22 -13.61
CA LEU A 16 -5.95 19.62 -12.21
C LEU A 16 -5.09 20.87 -11.94
N LYS A 17 -3.85 20.90 -12.45
CA LYS A 17 -2.97 22.08 -12.35
C LYS A 17 -3.60 23.30 -13.02
N ALA A 18 -4.23 23.14 -14.19
CA ALA A 18 -4.92 24.22 -14.88
C ALA A 18 -6.11 24.76 -14.08
N ILE A 19 -6.90 23.90 -13.42
CA ILE A 19 -8.00 24.32 -12.55
C ILE A 19 -7.48 25.13 -11.35
N ILE A 20 -6.42 24.67 -10.69
CA ILE A 20 -5.81 25.39 -9.57
C ILE A 20 -5.33 26.77 -10.02
N GLN A 21 -4.68 26.86 -11.19
CA GLN A 21 -4.24 28.12 -11.75
C GLN A 21 -5.42 29.05 -12.07
N ASN A 22 -6.51 28.54 -12.62
CA ASN A 22 -7.72 29.33 -12.89
C ASN A 22 -8.34 29.87 -11.60
N PHE A 23 -8.39 29.08 -10.53
CA PHE A 23 -8.86 29.55 -9.21
C PHE A 23 -7.95 30.63 -8.63
N TYR A 24 -6.64 30.49 -8.78
CA TYR A 24 -5.69 31.52 -8.36
C TYR A 24 -5.90 32.82 -9.14
N ASN A 25 -6.01 32.74 -10.46
CA ASN A 25 -6.27 33.90 -11.31
C ASN A 25 -7.60 34.58 -10.96
N LEU A 26 -8.64 33.79 -10.68
CA LEU A 26 -9.95 34.28 -10.26
C LEU A 26 -9.86 35.03 -8.92
N LEU A 27 -9.12 34.50 -7.94
CA LEU A 27 -8.89 35.15 -6.65
C LEU A 27 -8.18 36.49 -6.81
N VAL A 28 -7.13 36.55 -7.61
CA VAL A 28 -6.38 37.80 -7.85
C VAL A 28 -7.27 38.84 -8.56
N GLN A 29 -7.96 38.43 -9.63
CA GLN A 29 -8.83 39.35 -10.39
C GLN A 29 -10.06 39.81 -9.60
N SER A 30 -10.55 38.98 -8.67
CA SER A 30 -11.63 39.34 -7.75
C SER A 30 -11.22 40.44 -6.77
N LEU A 31 -9.94 40.51 -6.39
CA LEU A 31 -9.43 41.53 -5.47
C LEU A 31 -9.30 42.89 -6.17
N ASP A 32 -8.94 42.90 -7.46
CA ASP A 32 -8.75 44.10 -8.27
C ASP A 32 -10.03 44.53 -9.03
N TYR A 33 -11.17 43.92 -8.69
CA TYR A 33 -12.44 44.19 -9.38
C TYR A 33 -12.95 45.61 -9.09
N GLN A 34 -13.17 46.39 -10.14
CA GLN A 34 -13.79 47.73 -10.09
C GLN A 34 -15.14 47.72 -10.82
N GLU A 35 -16.20 48.21 -10.17
CA GLU A 35 -17.59 48.12 -10.66
C GLU A 35 -17.86 48.84 -12.00
N ASP A 36 -17.05 49.84 -12.34
CA ASP A 36 -17.18 50.64 -13.57
C ASP A 36 -16.52 50.00 -14.79
N ASN A 37 -15.78 48.89 -14.61
CA ASN A 37 -14.99 48.29 -15.68
C ASN A 37 -15.71 47.05 -16.26
N ASN A 38 -16.54 47.27 -17.29
CA ASN A 38 -17.23 46.19 -18.01
C ASN A 38 -16.27 45.09 -18.53
N THR A 39 -15.03 45.47 -18.85
CA THR A 39 -13.96 44.54 -19.23
C THR A 39 -13.66 43.52 -18.13
N GLY A 40 -13.60 43.95 -16.87
CA GLY A 40 -13.34 43.07 -15.72
C GLY A 40 -14.47 42.06 -15.50
N ARG A 41 -15.73 42.50 -15.65
CA ARG A 41 -16.90 41.62 -15.59
C ARG A 41 -16.85 40.52 -16.65
N ASP A 42 -16.48 40.85 -17.88
CA ASP A 42 -16.46 39.87 -18.97
C ASP A 42 -15.28 38.90 -18.88
N VAL A 43 -14.13 39.34 -18.37
CA VAL A 43 -12.98 38.46 -18.07
C VAL A 43 -13.34 37.46 -16.97
N LEU A 44 -14.00 37.89 -15.89
CA LEU A 44 -14.45 36.99 -14.82
C LEU A 44 -15.45 35.94 -15.32
N LYS A 45 -16.40 36.33 -16.17
CA LYS A 45 -17.34 35.37 -16.81
C LYS A 45 -16.60 34.35 -17.66
N GLN A 46 -15.60 34.77 -18.43
CA GLN A 46 -14.79 33.86 -19.24
C GLN A 46 -13.98 32.89 -18.37
N GLU A 47 -13.38 33.35 -17.27
CA GLU A 47 -12.66 32.47 -16.34
C GLU A 47 -13.58 31.47 -15.65
N PHE A 48 -14.79 31.88 -15.25
CA PHE A 48 -15.78 30.96 -14.71
C PHE A 48 -16.17 29.86 -15.71
N ALA A 49 -16.40 30.24 -16.98
CA ALA A 49 -16.70 29.30 -18.06
C ALA A 49 -15.51 28.32 -18.31
N LYS A 50 -14.27 28.80 -18.22
CA LYS A 50 -13.07 27.94 -18.32
C LYS A 50 -12.98 26.95 -17.15
N ILE A 51 -13.23 27.39 -15.91
CA ILE A 51 -13.24 26.50 -14.74
C ILE A 51 -14.29 25.41 -14.91
N GLN A 52 -15.51 25.77 -15.33
CA GLN A 52 -16.59 24.81 -15.56
C GLN A 52 -16.19 23.77 -16.63
N SER A 53 -15.66 24.22 -17.77
CA SER A 53 -15.21 23.33 -18.85
C SER A 53 -14.09 22.39 -18.39
N ASN A 54 -13.12 22.92 -17.64
CA ASN A 54 -12.00 22.13 -17.12
C ASN A 54 -12.45 21.10 -16.08
N LEU A 55 -13.40 21.43 -15.20
CA LEU A 55 -13.97 20.47 -14.23
C LEU A 55 -14.74 19.35 -14.92
N GLN A 56 -15.51 19.66 -15.98
CA GLN A 56 -16.21 18.65 -16.76
C GLN A 56 -15.22 17.71 -17.48
N THR A 57 -14.15 18.27 -18.03
CA THR A 57 -13.06 17.50 -18.64
C THR A 57 -12.39 16.61 -17.60
N LEU A 58 -12.03 17.16 -16.44
CA LEU A 58 -11.43 16.41 -15.33
C LEU A 58 -12.31 15.23 -14.91
N PHE A 59 -13.62 15.42 -14.75
CA PHE A 59 -14.53 14.35 -14.36
C PHE A 59 -14.56 13.21 -15.41
N ARG A 60 -14.60 13.56 -16.70
CA ARG A 60 -14.60 12.58 -17.80
C ARG A 60 -13.26 11.86 -17.92
N THR A 61 -12.14 12.57 -17.80
CA THR A 61 -10.81 11.96 -17.91
C THR A 61 -10.51 11.11 -16.66
N ALA A 62 -10.91 11.56 -15.46
CA ALA A 62 -10.72 10.81 -14.23
C ALA A 62 -11.53 9.51 -14.19
N SER A 63 -12.73 9.48 -14.77
CA SER A 63 -13.54 8.25 -14.83
C SER A 63 -12.96 7.17 -15.76
N THR A 64 -12.00 7.52 -16.64
CA THR A 64 -11.24 6.55 -17.44
C THR A 64 -10.13 5.86 -16.64
N ILE A 65 -9.78 6.39 -15.46
CA ILE A 65 -8.74 5.84 -14.61
C ILE A 65 -9.36 4.83 -13.65
N ASP A 66 -9.15 3.54 -13.92
CA ASP A 66 -9.55 2.46 -13.02
C ASP A 66 -8.49 2.27 -11.92
N ILE A 67 -8.58 3.07 -10.85
CA ILE A 67 -7.73 2.94 -9.66
C ILE A 67 -8.61 2.84 -8.42
N HIS A 68 -8.41 1.79 -7.64
CA HIS A 68 -9.01 1.67 -6.32
C HIS A 68 -8.12 2.33 -5.27
N ILE A 69 -8.63 3.40 -4.66
CA ILE A 69 -7.94 4.09 -3.56
C ILE A 69 -8.55 3.63 -2.23
N PRO A 70 -7.77 2.98 -1.35
CA PRO A 70 -8.25 2.59 -0.04
C PRO A 70 -8.72 3.79 0.81
N PRO A 71 -9.82 3.67 1.59
CA PRO A 71 -10.37 4.78 2.38
C PRO A 71 -9.39 5.41 3.36
N HIS A 72 -8.47 4.61 3.91
CA HIS A 72 -7.48 5.09 4.87
C HIS A 72 -6.42 5.99 4.22
N ILE A 73 -6.15 5.87 2.92
CA ILE A 73 -5.28 6.81 2.18
C ILE A 73 -5.99 8.16 2.02
N VAL A 74 -7.29 8.14 1.71
CA VAL A 74 -8.11 9.36 1.58
C VAL A 74 -8.07 10.16 2.88
N LYS A 75 -8.27 9.49 4.02
CA LYS A 75 -8.17 10.12 5.35
C LYS A 75 -6.80 10.76 5.62
N PHE A 76 -5.71 10.14 5.18
CA PHE A 76 -4.37 10.74 5.32
C PHE A 76 -4.25 12.06 4.56
N VAL A 77 -4.80 12.13 3.34
CA VAL A 77 -4.79 13.36 2.53
C VAL A 77 -5.70 14.43 3.14
N GLU A 78 -6.87 14.05 3.66
CA GLU A 78 -7.78 14.96 4.38
C GLU A 78 -7.15 15.57 5.63
N GLU A 79 -6.32 14.80 6.35
CA GLU A 79 -5.55 15.27 7.51
C GLU A 79 -4.31 16.09 7.14
N GLY A 80 -4.05 16.32 5.84
CA GLY A 80 -2.87 17.04 5.36
C GLY A 80 -1.56 16.27 5.55
N ARG A 81 -1.62 14.94 5.74
CA ARG A 81 -0.45 14.08 5.94
C ARG A 81 0.07 13.54 4.61
N ASN A 82 1.37 13.31 4.54
CA ASN A 82 1.97 12.70 3.35
C ASN A 82 1.55 11.21 3.22
N PRO A 83 0.84 10.80 2.15
CA PRO A 83 0.44 9.41 1.94
C PRO A 83 1.62 8.43 1.75
N ASP A 84 2.82 8.90 1.36
CA ASP A 84 4.00 8.05 1.20
C ASP A 84 4.46 7.44 2.53
N ILE A 85 4.20 8.14 3.65
CA ILE A 85 4.52 7.65 4.99
C ILE A 85 3.71 6.39 5.29
N LEU A 86 2.44 6.35 4.89
CA LEU A 86 1.58 5.19 5.08
C LEU A 86 2.07 3.99 4.28
N GLN A 87 2.51 4.21 3.03
CA GLN A 87 3.11 3.14 2.21
C GLN A 87 4.37 2.58 2.88
N ARG A 88 5.25 3.45 3.40
CA ARG A 88 6.43 3.02 4.15
C ARG A 88 6.04 2.19 5.38
N GLN A 89 5.12 2.68 6.19
CA GLN A 89 4.63 1.99 7.38
C GLN A 89 4.04 0.61 7.05
N PHE A 90 3.31 0.51 5.94
CA PHE A 90 2.76 -0.76 5.48
C PHE A 90 3.86 -1.77 5.13
N VAL A 91 4.87 -1.36 4.36
CA VAL A 91 6.01 -2.22 3.99
C VAL A 91 6.78 -2.67 5.25
N GLU A 92 7.06 -1.75 6.16
CA GLU A 92 7.73 -2.06 7.44
C GLU A 92 6.91 -3.04 8.29
N GLN A 93 5.59 -2.86 8.33
CA GLN A 93 4.69 -3.75 9.08
C GLN A 93 4.67 -5.16 8.47
N VAL A 94 4.61 -5.26 7.14
CA VAL A 94 4.66 -6.55 6.43
C VAL A 94 5.99 -7.25 6.69
N GLN A 95 7.11 -6.53 6.63
CA GLN A 95 8.42 -7.09 6.93
C GLN A 95 8.51 -7.61 8.37
N LYS A 96 8.12 -6.80 9.36
CA LYS A 96 8.09 -7.20 10.77
C LYS A 96 7.20 -8.42 10.99
N PHE A 97 6.04 -8.46 10.35
CA PHE A 97 5.11 -9.58 10.47
C PHE A 97 5.67 -10.85 9.85
N ASN A 98 6.28 -10.77 8.67
CA ASN A 98 6.93 -11.90 8.02
C ASN A 98 8.07 -12.47 8.88
N GLN A 99 8.96 -11.61 9.40
CA GLN A 99 10.02 -12.04 10.32
C GLN A 99 9.46 -12.71 11.57
N LYS A 100 8.41 -12.13 12.17
CA LYS A 100 7.74 -12.70 13.35
C LYS A 100 7.12 -14.07 13.04
N LEU A 101 6.44 -14.22 11.91
CA LEU A 101 5.85 -15.49 11.50
C LEU A 101 6.92 -16.54 11.24
N ASN A 102 8.00 -16.17 10.54
CA ASN A 102 9.11 -17.07 10.28
C ASN A 102 9.79 -17.53 11.59
N GLY A 103 10.02 -16.60 12.52
CA GLY A 103 10.56 -16.94 13.84
C GLY A 103 9.65 -17.88 14.65
N ARG A 104 8.33 -17.66 14.60
CA ARG A 104 7.36 -18.59 15.22
C ARG A 104 7.36 -19.96 14.57
N ALA A 105 7.39 -20.01 13.24
CA ALA A 105 7.45 -21.26 12.49
C ALA A 105 8.71 -22.06 12.86
N GLN A 106 9.87 -21.39 12.96
CA GLN A 106 11.11 -22.02 13.39
C GLN A 106 11.02 -22.52 14.83
N ALA A 107 10.53 -21.71 15.78
CA ALA A 107 10.39 -22.13 17.17
C ALA A 107 9.45 -23.34 17.33
N TYR A 108 8.37 -23.43 16.55
CA TYR A 108 7.50 -24.61 16.54
C TYR A 108 8.18 -25.84 15.92
N ALA A 109 9.02 -25.66 14.90
CA ALA A 109 9.81 -26.75 14.34
C ALA A 109 10.86 -27.26 15.35
N ASP A 110 11.55 -26.36 16.05
CA ASP A 110 12.52 -26.72 17.09
C ASP A 110 11.83 -27.44 18.26
N PHE A 111 10.67 -26.94 18.71
CA PHE A 111 9.87 -27.59 19.76
C PHE A 111 9.42 -29.00 19.35
N ARG A 112 8.96 -29.17 18.10
CA ARG A 112 8.60 -30.48 17.55
C ARG A 112 9.79 -31.44 17.61
N ASP A 113 10.97 -31.00 17.17
CA ASP A 113 12.15 -31.86 17.06
C ASP A 113 12.69 -32.27 18.45
N ILE A 114 12.68 -31.35 19.42
CA ILE A 114 13.02 -31.63 20.82
C ILE A 114 12.02 -32.62 21.44
N LEU A 115 10.73 -32.35 21.32
CA LEU A 115 9.68 -33.21 21.88
C LEU A 115 9.71 -34.62 21.26
N ALA A 116 9.90 -34.71 19.95
CA ALA A 116 10.00 -36.00 19.26
C ALA A 116 11.20 -36.81 19.76
N LYS A 117 12.34 -36.16 20.03
CA LYS A 117 13.53 -36.80 20.59
C LYS A 117 13.29 -37.30 22.01
N ASP A 118 12.75 -36.46 22.89
CA ASP A 118 12.47 -36.84 24.28
C ASP A 118 11.50 -38.03 24.35
N LEU A 119 10.49 -38.05 23.47
CA LEU A 119 9.58 -39.18 23.34
C LEU A 119 10.26 -40.44 22.76
N GLN A 120 11.24 -40.27 21.86
CA GLN A 120 12.01 -41.36 21.28
C GLN A 120 12.90 -42.07 22.32
N ASP A 121 13.45 -41.29 23.26
CA ASP A 121 14.28 -41.77 24.36
C ASP A 121 13.42 -42.42 25.46
N ALA A 122 12.28 -41.83 25.80
CA ALA A 122 11.35 -42.38 26.79
C ALA A 122 10.60 -43.64 26.30
N PHE A 123 10.27 -43.72 25.01
CA PHE A 123 9.47 -44.81 24.42
C PHE A 123 10.10 -45.38 23.14
N PRO A 124 11.12 -46.27 23.24
CA PRO A 124 11.83 -46.81 22.09
C PRO A 124 10.94 -47.58 21.09
N GLY A 125 9.83 -48.16 21.54
CA GLY A 125 8.86 -48.87 20.69
C GLY A 125 8.08 -47.98 19.71
N MET A 126 8.07 -46.66 19.92
CA MET A 126 7.34 -45.70 19.07
C MET A 126 8.23 -44.98 18.05
N ARG A 127 9.52 -45.34 17.96
CA ARG A 127 10.53 -44.71 17.08
C ARG A 127 10.06 -44.50 15.65
N GLY A 128 9.58 -45.56 14.99
CA GLY A 128 9.12 -45.49 13.60
C GLY A 128 7.93 -44.54 13.39
N ASN A 129 6.99 -44.51 14.33
CA ASN A 129 5.80 -43.65 14.27
C ASN A 129 6.15 -42.17 14.50
N LEU A 130 7.08 -41.89 15.43
CA LEU A 130 7.57 -40.54 15.70
C LEU A 130 8.37 -39.99 14.51
N GLU A 131 9.29 -40.78 13.95
CA GLU A 131 10.06 -40.40 12.76
C GLU A 131 9.16 -40.15 11.54
N HIS A 132 8.13 -40.98 11.36
CA HIS A 132 7.13 -40.77 10.31
C HIS A 132 6.38 -39.44 10.53
N THR A 133 5.92 -39.15 11.75
CA THR A 133 5.17 -37.92 12.07
C THR A 133 6.02 -36.66 11.90
N VAL A 134 7.29 -36.70 12.31
CA VAL A 134 8.23 -35.58 12.11
C VAL A 134 8.47 -35.33 10.63
N ARG A 135 8.66 -36.38 9.82
CA ARG A 135 8.82 -36.24 8.36
C ARG A 135 7.56 -35.64 7.71
N MET A 136 6.37 -36.10 8.11
CA MET A 136 5.09 -35.60 7.59
C MET A 136 4.81 -34.14 7.96
N THR A 137 5.38 -33.66 9.06
CA THR A 137 5.26 -32.27 9.52
C THR A 137 6.42 -31.38 9.06
N GLY A 138 7.25 -31.85 8.11
CA GLY A 138 8.32 -31.08 7.48
C GLY A 138 9.65 -31.07 8.26
N GLY A 139 9.82 -31.95 9.24
CA GLY A 139 11.06 -32.12 10.00
C GLY A 139 12.04 -33.09 9.35
N ARG A 140 13.29 -33.05 9.81
CA ARG A 140 14.37 -33.91 9.32
C ARG A 140 14.62 -35.08 10.28
N VAL A 141 14.93 -36.23 9.70
CA VAL A 141 15.28 -37.48 10.40
C VAL A 141 16.66 -37.93 9.86
N PRO A 142 17.59 -38.46 10.66
CA PRO A 142 17.48 -38.81 12.09
C PRO A 142 17.33 -37.58 12.98
N LEU A 143 16.60 -37.74 14.10
CA LEU A 143 16.43 -36.72 15.12
C LEU A 143 17.81 -36.42 15.74
N LYS A 144 18.50 -35.39 15.25
CA LYS A 144 19.80 -34.97 15.80
C LYS A 144 19.56 -34.22 17.10
N GLY A 145 20.36 -34.51 18.12
CA GLY A 145 20.38 -33.70 19.33
C GLY A 145 20.91 -32.30 19.03
N VAL A 146 20.36 -31.28 19.70
CA VAL A 146 20.82 -29.89 19.65
C VAL A 146 22.33 -29.74 19.93
N MET A 147 22.98 -30.75 20.53
CA MET A 147 24.41 -30.76 20.85
C MET A 147 25.35 -31.30 19.76
N ASP A 148 24.85 -31.86 18.65
CA ASP A 148 25.73 -32.43 17.60
C ASP A 148 26.19 -31.39 16.56
N GLY A 149 25.88 -30.11 16.76
CA GLY A 149 26.15 -29.00 15.84
C GLY A 149 27.13 -27.93 16.35
N VAL A 150 27.70 -28.10 17.55
CA VAL A 150 28.74 -27.19 18.09
C VAL A 150 30.09 -27.90 18.03
N ARG A 151 30.75 -27.80 16.88
CA ARG A 151 32.20 -27.91 16.71
C ARG A 151 32.65 -26.94 15.64
#